data_AF-A0AAJ1VB81-F1
#
_entry.id   AF-A0AAJ1VB81-F1
#
_cell.length_a   1.000
_cell.length_b   1.000
_cell.length_c   1.000
_cell.angle_alpha   90.00
_cell.angle_beta   90.00
_cell.angle_gamma   90.00
#
_symmetry.space_group_name_H-M   'P 1'
#
loop_
_entity.id
_entity.type
_entity.pdbx_description
1 polymer ?
#
loop_
_entity_poly.entity_id
_entity_poly.type
_entity_poly.pdbx_seq_one_letter_code
_entity_poly.pdbx_strand_id
1 'polypeptide(L)'
;MTNYRMTDEEFETLAEALFAPSKEIEPRRHDVESWIEEQSEEWEEVGEECRTLRKIYGITVKELSSMLGISTTRIYKFENGQPIRDAFLVENAYRMAVTIYQLSRNPM
;
A
#
# COMPACT_ATOMS: atom_id res chain seq x y z
N MET A 1 -40.71 6.64 -16.22
CA MET A 1 -39.52 5.84 -16.60
C MET A 1 -39.24 6.13 -18.05
N THR A 2 -38.19 6.90 -18.33
CA THR A 2 -37.84 7.28 -19.70
C THR A 2 -36.98 6.17 -20.29
N ASN A 3 -37.47 5.49 -21.32
CA ASN A 3 -36.69 4.51 -22.06
C ASN A 3 -35.70 5.26 -22.93
N TYR A 4 -34.44 5.37 -22.49
CA TYR A 4 -33.37 5.89 -23.33
C TYR A 4 -33.20 4.92 -24.51
N ARG A 5 -33.46 5.43 -25.72
CA ARG A 5 -33.24 4.70 -26.97
C ARG A 5 -32.06 5.37 -27.64
N MET A 6 -30.93 4.69 -27.59
CA MET A 6 -29.70 5.14 -28.23
C MET A 6 -29.93 5.25 -29.73
N THR A 7 -29.50 6.37 -30.30
CA THR A 7 -29.51 6.59 -31.74
C THR A 7 -28.42 5.76 -32.42
N ASP A 8 -28.58 5.49 -33.71
CA ASP A 8 -27.60 4.71 -34.47
C ASP A 8 -26.23 5.41 -34.50
N GLU A 9 -26.21 6.74 -34.49
CA GLU A 9 -24.99 7.57 -34.43
C GLU A 9 -24.28 7.48 -33.08
N GLU A 10 -25.05 7.46 -31.98
CA GLU A 10 -24.51 7.23 -30.63
C GLU A 10 -23.97 5.80 -30.48
N PHE A 11 -24.64 4.79 -31.07
CA PHE A 11 -24.16 3.41 -31.06
C PHE A 11 -22.84 3.27 -31.82
N GLU A 12 -22.74 3.87 -33.00
CA GLU A 12 -21.54 3.77 -33.85
C GLU A 12 -20.34 4.45 -33.19
N THR A 13 -20.55 5.61 -32.57
CA THR A 13 -19.50 6.33 -31.82
C THR A 13 -19.01 5.53 -30.63
N LEU A 14 -19.93 4.91 -29.87
CA LEU A 14 -19.57 4.05 -28.74
C LEU A 14 -18.86 2.78 -29.19
N ALA A 15 -19.32 2.16 -30.28
CA ALA A 15 -18.69 0.98 -30.85
C ALA A 15 -17.26 1.31 -31.31
N GLU A 16 -17.07 2.43 -32.00
CA GLU A 16 -15.75 2.86 -32.45
C GLU A 16 -14.81 3.15 -31.27
N ALA A 17 -15.32 3.74 -30.18
CA ALA A 17 -14.52 3.97 -28.96
C ALA A 17 -14.19 2.67 -28.20
N LEU A 18 -15.11 1.71 -28.14
CA LEU A 18 -14.95 0.42 -27.45
C LEU A 18 -14.04 -0.55 -28.22
N PHE A 19 -14.14 -0.52 -29.55
CA PHE A 19 -13.39 -1.39 -30.45
C PHE A 19 -12.20 -0.68 -31.11
N ALA A 20 -11.93 0.58 -30.74
CA ALA A 20 -10.69 1.24 -31.06
C ALA A 20 -9.54 0.33 -30.62
N PRO A 21 -8.51 0.12 -31.47
CA PRO A 21 -7.36 -0.66 -31.09
C PRO A 21 -6.82 -0.06 -29.80
N SER A 22 -6.79 -0.86 -28.72
CA SER A 22 -6.21 -0.42 -27.46
C SER A 22 -4.84 0.14 -27.80
N LYS A 23 -4.57 1.41 -27.47
CA LYS A 23 -3.23 1.98 -27.60
C LYS A 23 -2.27 0.94 -27.03
N GLU A 24 -1.28 0.53 -27.83
CA GLU A 24 -0.25 -0.39 -27.35
C GLU A 24 0.26 0.18 -26.03
N ILE A 25 -0.09 -0.49 -24.93
CA ILE A 25 0.42 -0.10 -23.63
C ILE A 25 1.85 -0.57 -23.67
N GLU A 26 2.76 0.34 -24.05
CA GLU A 26 4.18 0.04 -23.93
C GLU A 26 4.41 -0.44 -22.50
N PRO A 27 5.02 -1.62 -22.30
CA PRO A 27 5.35 -2.04 -20.96
C PRO A 27 6.29 -0.99 -20.40
N ARG A 28 5.81 -0.17 -19.47
CA ARG A 28 6.66 0.73 -18.68
C ARG A 28 7.61 -0.17 -17.93
N ARG A 29 8.76 -0.45 -18.52
CA ARG A 29 9.95 -0.87 -17.80
C ARG A 29 10.39 0.36 -17.02
N HIS A 30 9.67 0.66 -15.95
CA HIS A 30 10.28 1.46 -14.90
C HIS A 30 11.50 0.66 -14.47
N ASP A 31 12.66 1.28 -14.61
CA ASP A 31 13.86 0.80 -13.96
C ASP A 31 13.52 0.65 -12.48
N VAL A 32 13.51 -0.60 -12.02
CA VAL A 32 13.10 -0.95 -10.66
C VAL A 32 14.02 -0.25 -9.65
N GLU A 33 15.29 -0.05 -10.00
CA GLU A 33 16.25 0.70 -9.18
C GLU A 33 15.84 2.17 -9.08
N SER A 34 15.63 2.87 -10.20
CA SER A 34 15.16 4.26 -10.19
C SER A 34 13.86 4.45 -9.40
N TRP A 35 12.88 3.53 -9.54
CA TRP A 35 11.63 3.60 -8.77
C TRP A 35 11.84 3.35 -7.27
N ILE A 36 12.75 2.44 -6.89
CA ILE A 36 13.10 2.21 -5.49
C ILE A 36 13.77 3.44 -4.88
N GLU A 37 14.68 4.10 -5.62
CA GLU A 37 15.35 5.32 -5.17
C GLU A 37 14.38 6.49 -5.00
N GLU A 38 13.43 6.68 -5.93
CA GLU A 38 12.40 7.73 -5.82
C GLU A 38 11.51 7.56 -4.58
N GLN A 39 11.37 6.34 -4.08
CA GLN A 39 10.47 6.02 -2.96
C GLN A 39 11.22 5.80 -1.63
N SER A 40 12.55 5.72 -1.65
CA SER A 40 13.32 5.30 -0.47
C SER A 40 13.21 6.29 0.69
N GLU A 41 13.17 7.60 0.40
CA GLU A 41 13.05 8.64 1.42
C GLU A 41 11.70 8.55 2.14
N GLU A 42 10.60 8.43 1.39
CA GLU A 42 9.26 8.25 1.95
C GLU A 42 9.16 6.98 2.80
N TRP A 43 9.71 5.86 2.32
CA TRP A 43 9.71 4.61 3.08
C TRP A 43 10.56 4.67 4.35
N GLU A 44 11.67 5.39 4.33
CA GLU A 44 12.51 5.61 5.50
C GLU A 44 11.76 6.39 6.58
N GLU A 45 11.12 7.51 6.21
CA GLU A 45 10.33 8.32 7.15
C GLU A 45 9.17 7.52 7.75
N VAL A 46 8.38 6.84 6.92
CA VAL A 46 7.24 6.01 7.38
C VAL A 46 7.70 4.86 8.28
N GLY A 47 8.79 4.19 7.90
CA GLY A 47 9.39 3.11 8.67
C GLY A 47 9.89 3.57 10.04
N GLU A 48 10.55 4.73 10.09
CA GLU A 48 11.05 5.34 11.32
C GLU A 48 9.90 5.78 12.24
N GLU A 49 8.84 6.36 11.70
CA GLU A 49 7.64 6.74 12.46
C GLU A 49 7.02 5.49 13.12
N CYS A 50 6.80 4.42 12.36
CA CYS A 50 6.23 3.17 12.87
C CYS A 50 7.13 2.55 13.96
N ARG A 51 8.45 2.52 13.74
CA ARG A 51 9.43 2.08 14.74
C ARG A 51 9.34 2.90 16.02
N THR A 52 9.21 4.22 15.89
CA THR A 52 9.11 5.15 17.02
C THR A 52 7.84 4.88 17.82
N LEU A 53 6.69 4.78 17.16
CA LEU A 53 5.42 4.41 17.78
C LEU A 53 5.55 3.08 18.55
N ARG A 54 6.07 2.03 17.91
CA ARG A 54 6.25 0.72 18.56
C ARG A 54 7.11 0.82 19.83
N LYS A 55 8.21 1.58 19.78
CA LYS A 55 9.09 1.80 20.93
C LYS A 55 8.37 2.57 22.06
N ILE A 56 7.61 3.60 21.72
CA ILE A 56 6.81 4.39 22.69
C ILE A 56 5.86 3.48 23.47
N TYR A 57 5.18 2.54 22.79
CA TYR A 57 4.25 1.60 23.42
C TYR A 57 4.94 0.38 24.04
N GLY A 58 6.27 0.31 24.04
CA GLY A 58 7.03 -0.78 24.64
C GLY A 58 6.85 -2.13 23.94
N ILE A 59 6.47 -2.13 22.66
CA ILE A 59 6.24 -3.35 21.89
C ILE A 59 7.57 -3.83 21.29
N THR A 60 7.92 -5.09 21.49
CA THR A 60 9.08 -5.70 20.84
C THR A 60 8.76 -6.07 19.40
N VAL A 61 9.78 -6.15 18.54
CA VAL A 61 9.61 -6.62 17.15
C VAL A 61 9.04 -8.05 17.11
N LYS A 62 9.38 -8.89 18.11
CA LYS A 62 8.88 -10.26 18.24
C LYS A 62 7.38 -10.28 18.56
N GLU A 63 6.92 -9.44 19.49
CA GLU A 63 5.50 -9.31 19.79
C GLU A 63 4.72 -8.81 18.58
N LEU A 64 5.22 -7.76 17.92
CA LEU A 64 4.58 -7.24 16.70
C LEU A 64 4.52 -8.28 15.58
N SER A 65 5.60 -9.03 15.38
CA SER A 65 5.64 -10.16 14.45
C SER A 65 4.56 -11.19 14.77
N SER A 66 4.39 -11.54 16.04
CA SER A 66 3.36 -12.48 16.49
C SER A 66 1.93 -11.93 16.29
N MET A 67 1.72 -10.62 16.46
CA MET A 67 0.41 -9.99 16.26
C MET A 67 0.01 -9.93 14.78
N LEU A 68 0.98 -9.67 13.90
CA LEU A 68 0.73 -9.44 12.47
C LEU A 68 0.88 -10.69 11.61
N GLY A 69 1.52 -11.74 12.10
CA GLY A 69 1.92 -12.89 11.27
C GLY A 69 3.00 -12.54 10.24
N ILE A 70 3.72 -11.43 10.44
CA ILE A 70 4.80 -10.95 9.57
C ILE A 70 6.14 -11.33 10.21
N SER A 71 7.11 -11.80 9.42
CA SER A 71 8.43 -12.15 9.96
C SER A 71 9.15 -10.93 10.55
N THR A 72 9.90 -11.15 11.64
CA THR A 72 10.70 -10.10 12.28
C THR A 72 11.65 -9.42 11.29
N THR A 73 12.29 -10.19 10.41
CA THR A 73 13.15 -9.66 9.34
C THR A 73 12.41 -8.68 8.44
N ARG A 74 11.16 -8.98 8.05
CA ARG A 74 10.38 -8.09 7.18
C ARG A 74 9.96 -6.81 7.91
N ILE A 75 9.62 -6.90 9.19
CA ILE A 75 9.39 -5.72 10.04
C ILE A 75 10.67 -4.88 10.12
N TYR A 76 11.84 -5.50 10.31
CA TYR A 76 13.11 -4.76 10.31
C TYR A 76 13.37 -4.07 8.98
N LYS A 77 13.11 -4.72 7.83
CA LYS A 77 13.28 -4.07 6.52
C LYS A 77 12.40 -2.82 6.41
N PHE A 78 11.11 -2.98 6.73
CA PHE A 78 10.15 -1.88 6.72
C PHE A 78 10.56 -0.73 7.65
N GLU A 79 10.91 -1.02 8.90
CA GLU A 79 11.33 0.00 9.89
C GLU A 79 12.65 0.71 9.56
N ASN A 80 13.40 0.25 8.56
CA ASN A 80 14.64 0.87 8.11
C ASN A 80 14.49 1.42 6.68
N GLY A 81 13.27 1.65 6.19
CA GLY A 81 13.02 2.19 4.85
C GLY A 81 13.41 1.28 3.70
N GLN A 82 13.72 0.01 3.95
CA GLN A 82 14.14 -0.89 2.89
C GLN A 82 12.94 -1.32 2.05
N PRO A 83 13.11 -1.45 0.72
CA PRO A 83 12.04 -1.87 -0.18
C PRO A 83 11.40 -3.18 0.26
N ILE A 84 10.09 -3.12 0.47
CA ILE A 84 9.23 -4.30 0.61
C ILE A 84 8.03 -4.16 -0.33
N ARG A 85 7.65 -5.27 -0.97
CA ARG A 85 6.66 -5.32 -2.06
C ARG A 85 5.27 -4.73 -1.69
N ASP A 86 4.95 -4.79 -0.41
CA ASP A 86 3.64 -4.59 0.19
C ASP A 86 3.74 -3.62 1.37
N ALA A 87 4.64 -2.63 1.26
CA ALA A 87 4.90 -1.59 2.27
C ALA A 87 3.61 -0.97 2.81
N PHE A 88 2.69 -0.57 1.93
CA PHE A 88 1.41 0.03 2.31
C PHE A 88 0.55 -0.89 3.20
N LEU A 89 0.47 -2.19 2.86
CA LEU A 89 -0.28 -3.16 3.68
C LEU A 89 0.39 -3.37 5.03
N VAL A 90 1.73 -3.46 5.04
CA VAL A 90 2.51 -3.61 6.28
C VAL A 90 2.31 -2.40 7.18
N GLU A 91 2.38 -1.18 6.64
CA GLU A 91 2.15 0.05 7.39
C GLU A 91 0.77 0.06 8.06
N ASN A 92 -0.29 -0.16 7.29
CA ASN A 92 -1.66 -0.12 7.82
C ASN A 92 -1.87 -1.19 8.91
N ALA A 93 -1.40 -2.42 8.67
CA ALA A 93 -1.49 -3.49 9.64
C ALA A 93 -0.71 -3.16 10.93
N TYR A 94 0.49 -2.58 10.77
CA TYR A 94 1.35 -2.14 11.87
C TYR A 94 0.63 -1.11 12.74
N ARG A 95 0.12 -0.03 12.14
CA ARG A 95 -0.58 1.04 12.87
C ARG A 95 -1.78 0.48 13.62
N MET A 96 -2.60 -0.36 12.96
CA MET A 96 -3.74 -1.03 13.61
C MET A 96 -3.32 -1.87 14.82
N ALA A 97 -2.27 -2.69 14.70
CA ALA A 97 -1.82 -3.54 15.80
C ALA A 97 -1.33 -2.73 16.99
N VAL A 98 -0.58 -1.64 16.75
CA VAL A 98 -0.12 -0.75 17.81
C VAL A 98 -1.30 -0.06 18.51
N THR A 99 -2.28 0.44 17.76
CA THR A 99 -3.49 1.07 18.33
C THR A 99 -4.29 0.09 19.17
N ILE A 100 -4.52 -1.14 18.67
CA ILE A 100 -5.24 -2.18 19.42
C ILE A 100 -4.48 -2.54 20.70
N TYR A 101 -3.15 -2.68 20.62
CA TYR A 101 -2.32 -2.96 21.79
C TYR A 101 -2.44 -1.86 22.85
N GLN A 102 -2.40 -0.59 22.46
CA GLN A 102 -2.61 0.54 23.35
C GLN A 102 -3.97 0.45 24.04
N LEU A 103 -5.05 0.30 23.26
CA LEU A 103 -6.42 0.24 23.79
C LEU A 103 -6.60 -0.93 24.77
N SER A 104 -5.93 -2.06 24.51
CA SER A 104 -6.00 -3.24 25.39
C SER A 104 -5.32 -3.02 26.75
N ARG A 105 -4.35 -2.10 26.85
CA ARG A 105 -3.58 -1.85 28.08
C ARG A 105 -4.08 -0.66 28.89
N ASN A 106 -4.72 0.31 28.24
CA ASN A 106 -5.40 1.42 28.89
C ASN A 106 -6.84 1.51 28.35
N PRO A 107 -7.76 0.65 28.84
CA PRO A 107 -9.18 0.80 28.52
C PRO A 107 -9.64 2.15 29.08
N MET A 108 -10.29 2.95 28.22
CA MET A 108 -10.91 4.22 28.63
C MET A 108 -12.03 4.02 29.63
#